data_AF-A0A5C5WXY9-F1
#
_entry.id   AF-A0A5C5WXY9-F1
#
_cell.length_a   1.000
_cell.length_b   1.000
_cell.length_c   1.000
_cell.angle_alpha   90.00
_cell.angle_beta   90.00
_cell.angle_gamma   90.00
#
_symmetry.space_group_name_H-M   'P 1'
#
loop_
_entity.id
_entity.type
_entity.pdbx_description
1 polymer ?
#
loop_
_entity_poly.entity_id
_entity_poly.type
_entity_poly.pdbx_seq_one_letter_code
_entity_poly.pdbx_strand_id
1 'polypeptide(L)'
;MSHVVQISTQVRDAAAVRAGCVRLGLDQPVEGKLKLFSETVTGLAVQLRQWRYPVVFHTTTGETKYDNYQGHWGEQERRDEFLQAYAVEKATIEARDEWLRRQ
;
A
#
# COMPACT_ATOMS: atom_id res chain seq x y z
N MET A 1 -10.48 -31.61 -5.53
CA MET A 1 -11.06 -30.27 -5.29
C MET A 1 -10.21 -29.61 -4.22
N SER A 2 -9.58 -28.49 -4.55
CA SER A 2 -8.69 -27.75 -3.63
C SER A 2 -9.48 -26.62 -3.00
N HIS A 3 -9.54 -26.57 -1.67
CA HIS A 3 -10.15 -25.46 -0.92
C HIS A 3 -9.04 -24.52 -0.46
N VAL A 4 -8.46 -23.77 -1.40
CA VAL A 4 -7.48 -22.72 -1.05
C VAL A 4 -8.26 -21.49 -0.60
N VAL A 5 -7.99 -21.05 0.63
CA VAL A 5 -8.47 -19.78 1.17
C VAL A 5 -7.44 -18.70 0.82
N GLN A 6 -7.89 -17.60 0.20
CA GLN A 6 -7.04 -16.46 -0.11
C GLN A 6 -7.30 -15.33 0.89
N ILE A 7 -6.23 -14.86 1.54
CA ILE A 7 -6.25 -13.69 2.42
C ILE A 7 -5.54 -12.56 1.69
N SER A 8 -6.11 -11.36 1.72
CA SER A 8 -5.54 -10.16 1.10
C SER A 8 -5.70 -8.95 2.03
N THR A 9 -4.61 -8.22 2.24
CA THR A 9 -4.61 -6.97 2.99
C THR A 9 -5.18 -5.84 2.14
N GLN A 10 -6.13 -5.09 2.68
CA GLN A 10 -6.67 -3.89 2.05
C GLN A 10 -6.06 -2.63 2.67
N VAL A 11 -5.57 -1.74 1.82
CA VAL A 11 -5.00 -0.45 2.22
C VAL A 11 -6.04 0.64 2.00
N ARG A 12 -6.55 1.21 3.09
CA ARG A 12 -7.69 2.16 3.08
C ARG A 12 -7.40 3.51 3.74
N ASP A 13 -6.34 3.60 4.53
CA ASP A 13 -6.00 4.81 5.27
C ASP A 13 -4.82 5.54 4.65
N ALA A 14 -5.08 6.69 4.03
CA ALA A 14 -4.05 7.49 3.38
C ALA A 14 -3.01 8.06 4.36
N ALA A 15 -3.38 8.31 5.63
CA ALA A 15 -2.44 8.79 6.63
C ALA A 15 -1.46 7.67 7.03
N ALA A 16 -1.94 6.44 7.22
CA ALA A 16 -1.09 5.29 7.47
C ALA A 16 -0.19 4.96 6.27
N VAL A 17 -0.65 5.14 5.02
CA VAL A 17 0.21 5.02 3.82
C VAL A 17 1.36 6.02 3.87
N ARG A 18 1.06 7.31 4.12
CA ARG A 18 2.08 8.37 4.24
C ARG A 18 3.09 8.06 5.34
N ALA A 19 2.61 7.65 6.51
CA ALA A 19 3.47 7.28 7.64
C ALA A 19 4.32 6.03 7.35
N GLY A 20 3.77 5.05 6.63
CA GLY A 20 4.49 3.88 6.13
C GLY A 20 5.65 4.27 5.20
N CYS A 21 5.41 5.21 4.26
CA CYS A 21 6.47 5.77 3.41
C CYS A 21 7.58 6.42 4.25
N VAL A 22 7.22 7.23 5.26
CA VAL A 22 8.20 7.86 6.17
C VAL A 22 9.04 6.80 6.89
N ARG A 23 8.41 5.78 7.51
CA ARG A 23 9.14 4.71 8.23
C ARG A 23 10.17 4.04 7.32
N LEU A 24 9.79 3.76 6.07
CA LEU A 24 10.65 3.04 5.13
C LEU A 24 11.60 3.95 4.35
N GLY A 25 11.59 5.26 4.60
CA GLY A 25 12.42 6.24 3.87
C GLY A 25 12.11 6.28 2.38
N LEU A 26 10.84 6.14 2.01
CA LEU A 26 10.32 6.27 0.65
C LEU A 26 9.81 7.69 0.42
N ASP A 27 9.68 8.06 -0.86
CA ASP A 27 8.98 9.28 -1.25
C ASP A 27 7.51 9.23 -0.80
N GLN A 28 6.94 10.41 -0.53
CA GLN A 28 5.54 10.52 -0.16
C GLN A 28 4.63 10.04 -1.30
N PRO A 29 3.50 9.40 -0.97
CA PRO A 29 2.61 8.87 -1.98
C PRO A 29 1.95 9.99 -2.79
N VAL A 30 1.70 9.71 -4.06
CA VAL A 30 1.10 10.68 -5.01
C VAL A 30 -0.31 10.22 -5.38
N GLU A 31 -1.30 11.07 -5.15
CA GLU A 31 -2.67 10.84 -5.61
C GLU A 31 -2.80 11.23 -7.09
N GLY A 32 -3.41 10.39 -7.92
CA GLY A 32 -3.70 10.78 -9.30
C GLY A 32 -4.02 9.61 -10.22
N LYS A 33 -3.92 9.86 -11.53
CA LYS A 33 -3.97 8.85 -12.58
C LYS A 33 -2.55 8.45 -12.95
N LEU A 34 -2.19 7.20 -12.76
CA LEU A 34 -0.84 6.68 -12.97
C LEU A 34 -0.84 5.56 -14.00
N LYS A 35 0.17 5.60 -14.87
CA LYS A 35 0.37 4.60 -15.90
C LYS A 35 1.12 3.40 -15.30
N LEU A 36 0.47 2.26 -15.24
CA LEU A 36 1.12 0.95 -15.11
C LEU A 36 1.50 0.46 -16.51
N PHE A 37 2.07 -0.75 -16.58
CA PHE A 37 2.49 -1.33 -17.86
C PHE A 37 1.33 -1.41 -18.88
N SER A 38 0.24 -2.07 -18.51
CA SER A 38 -0.90 -2.33 -19.41
C SER A 38 -2.00 -1.29 -19.34
N GLU A 39 -2.17 -0.61 -18.19
CA GLU A 39 -3.33 0.25 -17.94
C GLU A 39 -2.98 1.54 -17.21
N THR A 40 -3.92 2.48 -17.20
CA THR A 40 -3.83 3.69 -16.36
C THR A 40 -4.86 3.55 -15.25
N VAL A 41 -4.40 3.58 -14.00
CA VAL A 41 -5.24 3.44 -12.81
C VAL A 41 -5.27 4.75 -12.04
N THR A 42 -6.33 4.99 -11.28
CA THR A 42 -6.39 6.15 -10.37
C THR A 42 -6.02 5.69 -8.95
N GLY A 43 -5.65 6.60 -8.05
CA GLY A 43 -5.52 6.30 -6.63
C GLY A 43 -4.24 6.84 -6.02
N LEU A 44 -3.91 6.30 -4.84
CA LEU A 44 -2.77 6.72 -4.05
C LEU A 44 -1.56 5.84 -4.35
N ALA A 45 -0.58 6.38 -5.07
CA ALA A 45 0.58 5.65 -5.54
C ALA A 45 1.78 5.73 -4.60
N VAL A 46 2.40 4.59 -4.34
CA VAL A 46 3.68 4.46 -3.61
C VAL A 46 4.73 3.89 -4.55
N GLN A 47 5.83 4.63 -4.71
CA GLN A 47 7.00 4.15 -5.44
C GLN A 47 7.91 3.36 -4.50
N LEU A 48 7.89 2.03 -4.62
CA LEU A 48 8.75 1.15 -3.84
C LEU A 48 10.20 1.16 -4.36
N ARG A 49 11.15 0.82 -3.48
CA ARG A 49 12.58 0.74 -3.84
C ARG A 49 12.76 -0.28 -4.98
N GLN A 50 13.44 0.15 -6.03
CA GLN A 50 13.79 -0.69 -7.19
C GLN A 50 12.58 -1.25 -7.96
N TRP A 51 11.38 -0.71 -7.74
CA TRP A 51 10.21 -1.04 -8.55
C TRP A 51 10.17 -0.16 -9.80
N ARG A 52 9.81 -0.74 -10.94
CA ARG A 52 9.68 -0.01 -12.21
C ARG A 52 8.41 0.84 -12.26
N TYR A 53 7.32 0.31 -11.70
CA TYR A 53 6.02 0.96 -11.65
C TYR A 53 5.58 1.10 -10.19
N PRO A 54 4.83 2.15 -9.83
CA PRO A 54 4.34 2.31 -8.48
C PRO A 54 3.27 1.27 -8.14
N VAL A 55 3.13 0.98 -6.85
CA VAL A 55 1.95 0.28 -6.32
C VAL A 55 0.87 1.33 -6.07
N VAL A 56 -0.32 1.13 -6.60
CA VAL A 56 -1.43 2.07 -6.50
C VAL A 56 -2.52 1.48 -5.60
N PHE A 57 -2.85 2.20 -4.54
CA PHE A 57 -3.88 1.83 -3.57
C PHE A 57 -5.15 2.64 -3.80
N HIS A 58 -6.27 1.95 -4.03
CA HIS A 58 -7.60 2.55 -4.00
C HIS A 58 -8.15 2.53 -2.58
N THR A 59 -7.94 3.63 -1.85
CA THR A 59 -8.28 3.73 -0.42
C THR A 59 -9.77 3.55 -0.12
N THR A 60 -10.65 3.89 -1.06
CA THR A 60 -12.11 3.70 -0.93
C THR A 60 -12.53 2.23 -1.10
N THR A 61 -12.04 1.55 -2.15
CA THR A 61 -12.44 0.18 -2.48
C THR A 61 -11.62 -0.87 -1.73
N GLY A 62 -10.43 -0.50 -1.27
CA GLY A 62 -9.42 -1.41 -0.72
C GLY A 62 -8.65 -2.18 -1.79
N GLU A 63 -8.88 -1.92 -3.08
CA GLU A 63 -8.17 -2.58 -4.17
C GLU A 63 -6.73 -2.07 -4.28
N THR A 64 -5.80 -2.98 -4.60
CA THR A 64 -4.40 -2.65 -4.84
C THR A 64 -4.03 -3.06 -6.26
N LYS A 65 -3.50 -2.12 -7.04
CA LYS A 65 -3.07 -2.33 -8.43
C LYS A 65 -1.56 -2.20 -8.52
N TYR A 66 -0.91 -3.17 -9.14
CA TYR A 66 0.52 -3.15 -9.38
C TYR A 66 0.89 -4.14 -10.47
N ASP A 67 2.06 -3.95 -11.07
CA ASP A 67 2.65 -4.92 -11.99
C ASP A 67 4.13 -5.06 -11.65
N ASN A 68 4.50 -6.25 -11.22
CA ASN A 68 5.88 -6.60 -10.93
C ASN A 68 6.46 -7.64 -11.90
N TYR A 69 5.71 -8.07 -12.93
CA TYR A 69 6.09 -9.08 -13.92
C TYR A 69 6.93 -10.24 -13.35
N GLN A 70 6.33 -11.10 -12.53
CA GLN A 70 7.02 -12.22 -11.85
C GLN A 70 8.26 -11.81 -11.02
N GLY A 71 8.31 -10.56 -10.55
CA GLY A 71 9.43 -9.99 -9.80
C GLY A 71 10.43 -9.21 -10.65
N HIS A 72 10.39 -9.31 -11.98
CA HIS A 72 11.32 -8.59 -12.86
C HIS A 72 11.22 -7.07 -12.77
N TRP A 73 10.08 -6.54 -12.34
CA TRP A 73 9.85 -5.10 -12.19
C TRP A 73 9.72 -4.65 -10.74
N GLY A 74 10.06 -5.52 -9.80
CA GLY A 74 10.02 -5.23 -8.39
C GLY A 74 9.88 -6.49 -7.55
N GLU A 75 10.77 -6.66 -6.58
CA GLU A 75 10.70 -7.78 -5.65
C GLU A 75 9.45 -7.69 -4.78
N GLN A 76 8.71 -8.78 -4.70
CA GLN A 76 7.47 -8.89 -3.92
C GLN A 76 7.70 -8.57 -2.43
N GLU A 77 8.88 -8.90 -1.91
CA GLU A 77 9.28 -8.60 -0.52
C GLU A 77 9.21 -7.10 -0.19
N ARG A 78 9.47 -6.21 -1.15
CA ARG A 78 9.35 -4.75 -0.93
C ARG A 78 7.92 -4.31 -0.75
N ARG A 79 6.98 -4.97 -1.43
CA ARG A 79 5.55 -4.75 -1.24
C ARG A 79 5.11 -5.29 0.12
N ASP A 80 5.62 -6.46 0.52
CA ASP A 80 5.27 -7.06 1.81
C ASP A 80 5.83 -6.25 2.99
N GLU A 81 7.08 -5.77 2.88
CA GLU A 81 7.71 -4.81 3.80
C GLU A 81 6.84 -3.55 3.95
N PHE A 82 6.36 -2.99 2.83
CA PHE A 82 5.46 -1.84 2.86
C PHE A 82 4.13 -2.15 3.57
N LEU A 83 3.50 -3.29 3.28
CA LEU A 83 2.24 -3.68 3.92
C LEU A 83 2.40 -3.86 5.44
N GLN A 84 3.53 -4.40 5.90
CA GLN A 84 3.84 -4.49 7.32
C GLN A 84 4.01 -3.10 7.96
N ALA A 85 4.77 -2.20 7.32
CA ALA A 85 4.94 -0.84 7.81
C ALA A 85 3.61 -0.07 7.87
N TYR A 86 2.76 -0.22 6.85
CA TYR A 86 1.40 0.33 6.83
C TYR A 86 0.56 -0.21 7.98
N ALA A 87 0.56 -1.52 8.23
CA ALA A 87 -0.24 -2.13 9.28
C ALA A 87 0.15 -1.61 10.68
N VAL A 88 1.46 -1.46 10.93
CA VAL A 88 1.97 -0.88 12.19
C VAL A 88 1.50 0.56 12.36
N GLU A 89 1.60 1.39 11.32
CA GLU A 89 1.13 2.78 11.39
C GLU A 89 -0.37 2.88 11.56
N LYS A 90 -1.13 2.05 10.83
CA LYS A 90 -2.58 2.06 10.94
C LYS A 90 -3.03 1.70 12.35
N ALA A 91 -2.49 0.64 12.93
CA ALA A 91 -2.78 0.25 14.30
C ALA A 91 -2.38 1.34 15.32
N THR A 92 -1.24 1.99 15.10
CA THR A 92 -0.76 3.08 15.98
C THR A 92 -1.70 4.29 15.93
N ILE A 93 -2.14 4.69 14.75
CA ILE A 93 -3.10 5.78 14.55
C ILE A 93 -4.44 5.44 15.21
N GLU A 94 -4.97 4.24 14.96
CA GLU A 94 -6.25 3.80 15.55
C GLU A 94 -6.21 3.78 17.08
N ALA A 95 -5.13 3.27 17.68
CA ALA A 95 -4.97 3.27 19.12
C ALA A 95 -4.96 4.68 19.73
N ARG A 96 -4.32 5.64 19.05
CA ARG A 96 -4.31 7.05 19.47
C ARG A 96 -5.70 7.68 19.34
N ASP A 97 -6.39 7.46 18.23
CA ASP A 97 -7.72 8.01 17.98
C ASP A 97 -8.77 7.44 18.93
N GLU A 98 -8.65 6.15 19.29
CA GLU A 98 -9.50 5.55 20.31
C GLU A 98 -9.25 6.14 21.69
N TRP A 99 -7.97 6.35 22.06
CA TRP A 99 -7.64 6.96 23.34
C TRP A 99 -8.25 8.35 23.47
N LEU A 100 -8.12 9.19 22.42
CA LEU A 100 -8.71 10.53 22.39
C LEU A 100 -10.25 10.52 22.46
N ARG A 101 -10.92 9.55 21.82
CA ARG A 101 -12.39 9.43 21.85
C ARG A 101 -12.96 8.99 23.20
N ARG A 102 -12.15 8.40 24.07
CA ARG A 102 -12.56 7.92 25.40
C ARG A 102 -12.36 8.96 26.51
N GLN A 103 -11.75 10.10 26.20
CA GLN A 103 -11.62 11.26 27.11
C GLN A 103 -12.81 12.19 26.94
#